data_AF-A0A7V9EEJ4-F1
#
_entry.id   AF-A0A7V9EEJ4-F1
#
_cell.length_a   1.000
_cell.length_b   1.000
_cell.length_c   1.000
_cell.angle_alpha   90.00
_cell.angle_beta   90.00
_cell.angle_gamma   90.00
#
_symmetry.space_group_name_H-M   'P 1'
#
loop_
_entity.id
_entity.type
_entity.pdbx_description
1 polymer ?
#
loop_
_entity_poly.entity_id
_entity_poly.type
_entity_poly.pdbx_seq_one_letter_code
_entity_poly.pdbx_strand_id
1 'polypeptide(L)'
;MRWALALLAVLIALGVGFAAGVVVTAEDDARDARGRVLKAGPVDVLDLRVGDCVNGLEAGGESVAVQAVPCRSRHEGEVQARVQLPDGPWPGRKRAIALAERRCSENFFFAPSERSWRQDDRVVTCIARLSAGAQPDR
;
A
#
# COMPACT_ATOMS: atom_id res chain seq x y z
N MET A 1 -21.92 56.31 -4.38
CA MET A 1 -22.19 55.27 -5.40
C MET A 1 -20.93 54.52 -5.86
N ARG A 2 -19.77 55.16 -6.07
CA ARG A 2 -18.54 54.49 -6.54
C ARG A 2 -17.88 53.56 -5.51
N TRP A 3 -18.09 53.79 -4.22
CA TRP A 3 -17.48 53.00 -3.14
C TRP A 3 -18.25 51.70 -2.85
N ALA A 4 -19.56 51.67 -3.10
CA ALA A 4 -20.40 50.49 -2.96
C ALA A 4 -20.04 49.41 -4.00
N LEU A 5 -19.66 49.83 -5.22
CA LEU A 5 -19.23 48.93 -6.29
C LEU A 5 -17.84 48.32 -6.00
N ALA A 6 -16.94 49.07 -5.38
CA ALA A 6 -15.62 48.58 -4.98
C ALA A 6 -15.69 47.54 -3.84
N LEU A 7 -16.58 47.76 -2.87
CA LEU A 7 -16.81 46.80 -1.77
C LEU A 7 -17.48 45.50 -2.26
N LEU A 8 -18.39 45.61 -3.24
CA LEU A 8 -19.01 44.43 -3.87
C LEU A 8 -17.97 43.58 -4.63
N ALA A 9 -17.03 44.22 -5.33
CA ALA A 9 -15.98 43.53 -6.08
C ALA A 9 -14.98 42.78 -5.17
N VAL A 10 -14.64 43.35 -4.01
CA VAL A 10 -13.76 42.71 -3.02
C VAL A 10 -14.44 41.51 -2.34
N LEU A 11 -15.75 41.60 -2.07
CA LEU A 11 -16.53 40.50 -1.50
C LEU A 11 -16.70 39.33 -2.49
N ILE A 12 -16.88 39.62 -3.79
CA ILE A 12 -16.92 38.59 -4.83
C ILE A 12 -15.54 37.91 -4.99
N ALA A 13 -14.45 38.69 -4.96
CA ALA A 13 -13.09 38.13 -5.06
C ALA A 13 -12.72 37.22 -3.87
N LEU A 14 -13.16 37.56 -2.65
CA LEU A 14 -12.92 36.74 -1.45
C LEU A 14 -13.83 35.50 -1.38
N GLY A 15 -15.07 35.58 -1.88
CA GLY A 15 -15.98 34.43 -1.95
C GLY A 15 -15.56 33.37 -2.97
N VAL A 16 -14.96 33.79 -4.10
CA VAL A 16 -14.44 32.88 -5.13
C VAL A 16 -13.13 32.20 -4.69
N GLY A 17 -12.31 32.88 -3.87
CA GLY A 17 -11.07 32.30 -3.32
C GLY A 17 -11.30 31.16 -2.32
N PHE A 18 -12.40 31.18 -1.56
CA PHE A 18 -12.72 30.12 -0.60
C PHE A 18 -13.31 28.86 -1.24
N ALA A 19 -13.98 29.00 -2.40
CA ALA A 19 -14.60 27.86 -3.09
C ALA A 19 -13.60 26.97 -3.85
N ALA A 20 -12.35 27.41 -4.05
CA ALA A 20 -11.33 26.68 -4.81
C ALA A 20 -10.37 25.84 -3.92
N GLY A 21 -10.50 25.90 -2.59
CA GLY A 21 -9.47 25.43 -1.66
C GLY A 21 -9.67 24.04 -1.05
N VAL A 22 -10.80 23.37 -1.29
CA VAL A 22 -11.02 22.01 -0.77
C VAL A 22 -11.23 21.07 -1.95
N VAL A 23 -10.12 20.73 -2.61
CA VAL A 23 -10.05 19.48 -3.35
C VAL A 23 -10.00 18.39 -2.28
N VAL A 24 -11.16 17.85 -1.89
CA VAL A 24 -11.20 16.56 -1.21
C VAL A 24 -10.73 15.56 -2.25
N THR A 25 -9.43 15.27 -2.23
CA THR A 25 -8.92 14.07 -2.88
C THR A 25 -9.70 12.91 -2.27
N ALA A 26 -10.45 12.19 -3.10
CA ALA A 26 -11.07 10.93 -2.71
C ALA A 26 -9.93 9.91 -2.47
N GLU A 27 -9.24 10.06 -1.35
CA GLU A 27 -8.23 9.11 -0.90
C GLU A 27 -8.94 7.99 -0.11
N ASP A 28 -9.05 6.84 -0.78
CA ASP A 28 -9.20 5.49 -0.23
C ASP A 28 -10.57 5.02 0.30
N ASP A 29 -11.64 5.08 -0.51
CA ASP A 29 -12.86 4.25 -0.30
C ASP A 29 -12.55 2.72 -0.25
N ALA A 30 -11.34 2.32 -0.64
CA ALA A 30 -10.88 0.94 -0.61
C ALA A 30 -10.54 0.44 0.80
N ARG A 31 -10.29 1.33 1.78
CA ARG A 31 -9.88 0.97 3.14
C ARG A 31 -10.70 1.69 4.20
N ASP A 32 -10.82 1.10 5.39
CA ASP A 32 -11.47 1.77 6.52
C ASP A 32 -10.51 2.65 7.33
N ALA A 33 -11.03 3.34 8.35
CA ALA A 33 -10.26 4.19 9.25
C ALA A 33 -9.15 3.46 10.04
N ARG A 34 -9.16 2.11 10.04
CA ARG A 34 -8.13 1.26 10.66
C ARG A 34 -7.15 0.71 9.63
N GLY A 35 -7.29 1.11 8.36
CA GLY A 35 -6.46 0.66 7.24
C GLY A 35 -6.86 -0.68 6.66
N ARG A 36 -7.97 -1.30 7.08
CA ARG A 36 -8.41 -2.60 6.58
C ARG A 36 -9.02 -2.47 5.19
N VAL A 37 -8.67 -3.37 4.29
CA VAL A 37 -9.25 -3.42 2.93
C VAL A 37 -10.74 -3.77 3.00
N LEU A 38 -11.58 -2.88 2.46
CA LEU A 38 -13.04 -3.03 2.35
C LEU A 38 -13.49 -3.50 0.97
N LYS A 39 -12.74 -3.15 -0.07
CA LYS A 39 -13.04 -3.52 -1.46
C LYS A 39 -11.83 -4.18 -2.09
N ALA A 40 -12.07 -5.28 -2.80
CA ALA A 40 -11.02 -5.91 -3.58
C ALA A 40 -10.50 -4.95 -4.67
N GLY A 41 -9.20 -4.70 -4.71
CA GLY A 41 -8.52 -3.99 -5.80
C GLY A 41 -7.05 -4.39 -5.96
N PRO A 42 -6.45 -4.14 -7.14
CA PRO A 42 -5.01 -4.27 -7.32
C PRO A 42 -4.28 -3.27 -6.40
N VAL A 43 -3.21 -3.71 -5.76
CA VAL A 43 -2.36 -2.91 -4.88
C VAL A 43 -0.90 -3.21 -5.20
N ASP A 44 -0.07 -2.18 -5.28
CA ASP A 44 1.37 -2.32 -5.44
C ASP A 44 1.96 -3.04 -4.21
N VAL A 45 2.91 -3.95 -4.42
CA VAL A 45 3.52 -4.71 -3.31
C VAL A 45 4.23 -3.81 -2.30
N LEU A 46 4.62 -2.60 -2.69
CA LEU A 46 5.22 -1.58 -1.83
C LEU A 46 4.18 -0.90 -0.91
N ASP A 47 2.92 -0.83 -1.35
CA ASP A 47 1.81 -0.21 -0.63
C ASP A 47 1.08 -1.18 0.32
N LEU A 48 1.43 -2.47 0.26
CA LEU A 48 0.92 -3.48 1.18
C LEU A 48 1.24 -3.13 2.63
N ARG A 49 0.25 -3.35 3.49
CA ARG A 49 0.31 -3.10 4.94
C ARG A 49 0.17 -4.41 5.69
N VAL A 50 0.74 -4.46 6.90
CA VAL A 50 0.53 -5.60 7.79
C VAL A 50 -0.98 -5.76 8.05
N GLY A 51 -1.48 -6.99 7.89
CA GLY A 51 -2.91 -7.31 7.96
C GLY A 51 -3.64 -7.27 6.60
N ASP A 52 -2.97 -6.95 5.50
CA ASP A 52 -3.58 -7.03 4.17
C ASP A 52 -3.67 -8.47 3.70
N CYS A 53 -4.87 -8.86 3.28
CA CYS A 53 -5.15 -10.16 2.72
C CYS A 53 -5.11 -10.11 1.20
N VAL A 54 -4.40 -11.05 0.57
CA VAL A 54 -4.01 -10.96 -0.84
C VAL A 54 -4.27 -12.25 -1.62
N ASN A 55 -4.47 -12.09 -2.93
CA ASN A 55 -4.53 -13.15 -3.94
C ASN A 55 -3.52 -12.88 -5.06
N GLY A 56 -3.19 -13.92 -5.82
CA GLY A 56 -2.22 -13.84 -6.92
C GLY A 56 -0.79 -13.93 -6.41
N LEU A 57 -0.55 -14.72 -5.37
CA LEU A 57 0.79 -14.96 -4.83
C LEU A 57 1.57 -15.87 -5.78
N GLU A 58 2.54 -15.29 -6.49
CA GLU A 58 3.49 -16.03 -7.30
C GLU A 58 4.73 -16.41 -6.47
N ALA A 59 5.23 -17.64 -6.66
CA ALA A 59 6.46 -18.07 -6.02
C ALA A 59 7.65 -17.24 -6.54
N GLY A 60 8.49 -16.73 -5.65
CA GLY A 60 9.70 -15.98 -6.02
C GLY A 60 9.57 -14.46 -6.05
N GLY A 61 8.41 -13.90 -5.70
CA GLY A 61 8.25 -12.50 -5.29
C GLY A 61 8.56 -11.45 -6.36
N GLU A 62 8.41 -11.78 -7.64
CA GLU A 62 8.63 -10.84 -8.75
C GLU A 62 7.40 -9.99 -9.11
N SER A 63 6.26 -10.23 -8.45
CA SER A 63 5.03 -9.50 -8.71
C SER A 63 5.16 -8.05 -8.28
N VAL A 64 4.83 -7.12 -9.18
CA VAL A 64 4.81 -5.67 -8.90
C VAL A 64 3.53 -5.25 -8.19
N ALA A 65 2.45 -6.00 -8.41
CA ALA A 65 1.17 -5.78 -7.78
C ALA A 65 0.50 -7.13 -7.47
N VAL A 66 -0.39 -7.12 -6.48
CA VAL A 66 -1.25 -8.23 -6.12
C VAL A 66 -2.68 -7.76 -5.91
N GLN A 67 -3.60 -8.70 -5.77
CA GLN A 67 -5.00 -8.40 -5.51
C GLN A 67 -5.23 -8.34 -3.99
N ALA A 68 -5.32 -7.14 -3.42
CA ALA A 68 -5.76 -6.98 -2.03
C ALA A 68 -7.27 -7.22 -1.92
N VAL A 69 -7.71 -7.90 -0.88
CA VAL A 69 -9.11 -8.26 -0.64
C VAL A 69 -9.47 -8.13 0.85
N PRO A 70 -10.75 -7.97 1.20
CA PRO A 70 -11.16 -8.08 2.60
C PRO A 70 -10.78 -9.44 3.19
N CYS A 71 -10.17 -9.46 4.37
CA CYS A 71 -9.75 -10.71 5.02
C CYS A 71 -10.91 -11.66 5.35
N ARG A 72 -12.14 -11.14 5.42
CA ARG A 72 -13.36 -11.96 5.58
C ARG A 72 -13.78 -12.68 4.30
N SER A 73 -13.19 -12.32 3.16
CA SER A 73 -13.34 -13.03 1.89
C SER A 73 -12.27 -14.13 1.77
N ARG A 74 -12.46 -15.08 0.84
CA ARG A 74 -11.42 -16.07 0.54
C ARG A 74 -10.17 -15.38 -0.03
N HIS A 75 -9.01 -15.76 0.46
CA HIS A 75 -7.72 -15.23 0.02
C HIS A 75 -6.58 -16.24 0.18
N GLU A 76 -5.46 -16.02 -0.50
CA GLU A 76 -4.31 -16.94 -0.52
C GLU A 76 -3.36 -16.72 0.65
N GLY A 77 -3.19 -15.48 1.11
CA GLY A 77 -2.33 -15.19 2.26
C GLY A 77 -2.52 -13.79 2.83
N GLU A 78 -1.87 -13.54 3.97
CA GLU A 78 -1.95 -12.28 4.72
C GLU A 78 -0.54 -11.72 4.95
N VAL A 79 -0.37 -10.41 4.82
CA VAL A 79 0.88 -9.73 5.16
C VAL A 79 1.08 -9.78 6.68
N GLN A 80 2.00 -10.64 7.13
CA GLN A 80 2.29 -10.80 8.56
C GLN A 80 3.32 -9.78 9.09
N ALA A 81 4.23 -9.34 8.22
CA ALA A 81 5.35 -8.50 8.61
C ALA A 81 5.92 -7.72 7.43
N ARG A 82 6.49 -6.55 7.73
CA ARG A 82 7.32 -5.77 6.82
C ARG A 82 8.65 -5.51 7.50
N VAL A 83 9.74 -5.93 6.87
CA VAL A 83 11.05 -6.02 7.49
C VAL A 83 12.05 -5.19 6.70
N GLN A 84 12.60 -4.17 7.34
CA GLN A 84 13.67 -3.35 6.77
C GLN A 84 14.96 -4.18 6.63
N LEU A 85 15.55 -4.14 5.43
CA LEU A 85 16.88 -4.64 5.14
C LEU A 85 17.94 -3.57 5.47
N PRO A 86 19.20 -3.99 5.77
CA PRO A 86 20.28 -3.05 6.02
C PRO A 86 20.49 -2.07 4.85
N ASP A 87 20.84 -0.84 5.18
CA ASP A 87 21.20 0.17 4.19
C ASP A 87 22.46 -0.20 3.40
N GLY A 88 22.61 0.42 2.23
CA GLY A 88 23.79 0.28 1.39
C GLY A 88 23.48 0.10 -0.10
N PRO A 89 24.51 -0.23 -0.90
CA PRO A 89 24.34 -0.56 -2.31
C PRO A 89 23.43 -1.77 -2.51
N TRP A 90 22.80 -1.86 -3.69
CA TRP A 90 21.98 -3.01 -4.06
C TRP A 90 22.77 -4.32 -3.91
N PRO A 91 22.34 -5.26 -3.03
CA PRO A 91 23.10 -6.46 -2.73
C PRO A 91 23.03 -7.54 -3.82
N GLY A 92 22.27 -7.30 -4.89
CA GLY A 92 21.97 -8.28 -5.93
C GLY A 92 20.76 -9.15 -5.57
N ARG A 93 20.03 -9.59 -6.61
CA ARG A 93 18.76 -10.34 -6.47
C ARG A 93 18.91 -11.58 -5.58
N LYS A 94 19.94 -12.40 -5.82
CA LYS A 94 20.18 -13.63 -5.04
C LYS A 94 20.32 -13.34 -3.54
N ARG A 95 21.01 -12.26 -3.18
CA ARG A 95 21.23 -11.90 -1.77
C ARG A 95 19.98 -11.29 -1.14
N ALA A 96 19.22 -10.49 -1.90
CA ALA A 96 17.93 -9.95 -1.45
C ALA A 96 16.91 -11.05 -1.15
N ILE A 97 16.78 -12.05 -2.04
CA ILE A 97 15.92 -13.23 -1.82
C ILE A 97 16.39 -14.00 -0.58
N ALA A 98 17.69 -14.31 -0.48
CA ALA A 98 18.22 -15.01 0.69
C ALA A 98 18.04 -14.22 2.00
N LEU A 99 18.02 -12.88 1.94
CA LEU A 99 17.68 -12.05 3.10
C LEU A 99 16.20 -12.20 3.46
N ALA A 100 15.31 -12.17 2.47
CA ALA A 100 13.88 -12.36 2.69
C ALA A 100 13.56 -13.74 3.29
N GLU A 101 14.10 -14.82 2.73
CA GLU A 101 13.97 -16.20 3.25
C GLU A 101 14.40 -16.32 4.72
N ARG A 102 15.44 -15.58 5.13
CA ARG A 102 15.88 -15.59 6.53
C ARG A 102 15.00 -14.76 7.47
N ARG A 103 14.28 -13.77 6.94
CA ARG A 103 13.50 -12.81 7.74
C ARG A 103 12.03 -13.23 7.85
N CYS A 104 11.52 -13.99 6.90
CA CYS A 104 10.16 -14.48 6.91
C CYS A 104 10.10 -15.90 7.50
N SER A 105 9.04 -16.19 8.26
CA SER A 105 8.81 -17.53 8.84
C SER A 105 8.35 -18.55 7.79
N GLU A 106 7.82 -18.07 6.68
CA GLU A 106 7.35 -18.86 5.54
C GLU A 106 8.07 -18.47 4.25
N ASN A 107 7.99 -19.33 3.24
CA ASN A 107 8.64 -19.13 1.95
C ASN A 107 7.89 -18.16 1.01
N PHE A 108 6.87 -17.44 1.51
CA PHE A 108 6.12 -16.46 0.72
C PHE A 108 6.50 -15.04 1.14
N PHE A 109 7.10 -14.29 0.22
CA PHE A 109 7.55 -12.93 0.46
C PHE A 109 7.68 -12.13 -0.84
N PHE A 110 7.62 -10.81 -0.71
CA PHE A 110 8.12 -9.87 -1.72
C PHE A 110 9.46 -9.33 -1.24
N ALA A 111 10.50 -9.49 -2.06
CA ALA A 111 11.81 -8.94 -1.82
C ALA A 111 12.01 -7.71 -2.72
N PRO A 112 12.79 -6.69 -2.29
CA PRO A 112 13.11 -5.56 -3.14
C PRO A 112 13.74 -6.00 -4.46
N SER A 113 13.45 -5.26 -5.52
CA SER A 113 14.14 -5.38 -6.81
C SER A 113 15.25 -4.33 -6.90
N GLU A 114 16.15 -4.45 -7.88
CA GLU A 114 17.13 -3.39 -8.14
C GLU A 114 16.46 -2.05 -8.46
N ARG A 115 15.32 -2.10 -9.17
CA ARG A 115 14.55 -0.90 -9.54
C ARG A 115 13.97 -0.23 -8.31
N SER A 116 13.28 -0.97 -7.44
CA SER A 116 12.68 -0.42 -6.23
C SER A 116 13.77 0.02 -5.23
N TRP A 117 14.91 -0.67 -5.19
CA TRP A 117 16.06 -0.24 -4.37
C TRP A 117 16.58 1.15 -4.77
N ARG A 118 16.61 1.47 -6.06
CA ARG A 118 16.93 2.85 -6.52
C ARG A 118 15.91 3.90 -6.09
N GLN A 119 14.73 3.47 -5.68
CA GLN A 119 13.63 4.29 -5.15
C GLN A 119 13.51 4.17 -3.63
N ASP A 120 14.59 3.75 -2.97
CA ASP A 120 14.69 3.59 -1.52
C ASP A 120 13.85 2.47 -0.88
N ASP A 121 13.34 1.53 -1.70
CA ASP A 121 12.76 0.31 -1.16
C ASP A 121 13.84 -0.64 -0.64
N ARG A 122 13.80 -0.90 0.66
CA ARG A 122 14.64 -1.86 1.37
C ARG A 122 13.77 -2.85 2.15
N VAL A 123 12.48 -2.95 1.84
CA VAL A 123 11.53 -3.66 2.68
C VAL A 123 11.25 -5.03 2.10
N VAL A 124 11.37 -6.06 2.94
CA VAL A 124 10.81 -7.38 2.67
C VAL A 124 9.40 -7.43 3.24
N THR A 125 8.41 -7.77 2.40
CA THR A 125 7.03 -8.00 2.84
C THR A 125 6.83 -9.51 2.99
N CYS A 126 6.66 -9.99 4.22
CA CYS A 126 6.44 -11.41 4.52
C CYS A 126 4.95 -11.74 4.48
N ILE A 127 4.60 -12.84 3.82
CA ILE A 127 3.23 -13.32 3.65
C ILE A 127 3.07 -14.66 4.37
N ALA A 128 2.05 -14.75 5.23
CA ALA A 128 1.59 -16.03 5.78
C ALA A 128 0.55 -16.61 4.83
N ARG A 129 0.81 -17.79 4.24
CA ARG A 129 -0.16 -18.44 3.39
C ARG A 129 -1.21 -19.12 4.24
N LEU A 130 -2.49 -18.83 3.99
CA LEU A 130 -3.55 -19.55 4.65
C LEU A 130 -3.72 -20.90 3.97
N SER A 131 -3.70 -21.97 4.78
CA SER A 131 -4.07 -23.30 4.31
C SER A 131 -5.53 -23.29 3.85
N ALA A 132 -5.87 -24.06 2.82
CA ALA A 132 -7.26 -24.19 2.38
C ALA A 132 -8.15 -24.64 3.55
N GLY A 133 -9.01 -23.73 4.05
CA GLY A 133 -9.91 -23.96 5.19
C GLY A 133 -9.63 -23.11 6.44
N ALA A 134 -8.47 -22.44 6.52
CA ALA A 134 -8.18 -21.49 7.59
C ALA A 134 -8.76 -20.11 7.20
N GLN A 135 -10.04 -19.88 7.46
CA GLN A 135 -10.56 -18.51 7.51
C GLN A 135 -10.11 -17.92 8.86
N PRO A 136 -9.28 -16.86 8.91
CA PRO A 136 -9.00 -16.20 10.18
C PRO A 136 -10.23 -15.37 10.52
N ASP A 137 -11.02 -15.87 11.48
CA ASP A 137 -12.05 -15.09 12.12
C ASP A 137 -11.38 -13.95 12.91
N ARG A 138 -11.14 -12.80 12.28
CA ARG A 138 -10.80 -11.55 12.97
C ARG A 138 -11.65 -10.38 12.49
#